data_AF-A0A0A0KQB4-F1
#
_entry.id   AF-A0A0A0KQB4-F1
#
_cell.length_a   1.000
_cell.length_b   1.000
_cell.length_c   1.000
_cell.angle_alpha   90.00
_cell.angle_beta   90.00
_cell.angle_gamma   90.00
#
_symmetry.space_group_name_H-M   'P 1'
#
loop_
_entity.id
_entity.type
_entity.pdbx_description
1 polymer ?
#
loop_
_entity_poly.entity_id
_entity_poly.type
_entity_poly.pdbx_seq_one_letter_code
_entity_poly.pdbx_strand_id
1 'polypeptide(L)'
;MDQYYDTCESKGIGKVRWQRRGRRGGRHGGGGGGSVHMKMRKLQRLIPGGRRLKPDRLFLKTADYIMQLRSQVHVLQALSKIYDPTLSNY
;
A
#
# COMPACT_ATOMS: atom_id res chain seq x y z
N MET A 1 58.38 -23.60 20.39
CA MET A 1 58.36 -23.44 21.85
C MET A 1 57.59 -22.17 22.17
N ASP A 2 56.29 -22.11 22.42
CA ASP A 2 55.23 -23.11 22.50
C ASP A 2 53.88 -22.39 22.31
N GLN A 3 52.97 -23.07 21.63
CA GLN A 3 51.53 -22.80 21.60
C GLN A 3 50.96 -22.87 23.03
N TYR A 4 50.06 -21.96 23.44
CA TYR A 4 49.05 -22.33 24.45
C TYR A 4 47.82 -21.37 24.54
N TYR A 5 46.74 -21.74 23.83
CA TYR A 5 45.27 -21.47 24.01
C TYR A 5 44.77 -20.01 24.06
N ASP A 6 43.61 -19.64 23.51
CA ASP A 6 42.35 -20.39 23.49
C ASP A 6 41.58 -20.16 22.18
N THR A 7 40.97 -21.23 21.69
CA THR A 7 40.38 -21.33 20.35
C THR A 7 38.90 -21.03 20.50
N CYS A 8 38.43 -19.91 19.95
CA CYS A 8 37.03 -19.51 20.02
C CYS A 8 36.15 -20.53 19.29
N GLU A 9 35.60 -21.45 20.07
CA GLU A 9 34.67 -22.50 19.68
C GLU A 9 33.42 -21.87 19.05
N SER A 10 33.35 -21.82 17.73
CA SER A 10 32.14 -21.40 16.99
C SER A 10 31.09 -22.50 17.08
N LYS A 11 30.36 -22.52 18.20
CA LYS A 11 29.19 -23.39 18.37
C LYS A 11 28.15 -23.01 17.32
N GLY A 12 27.96 -23.93 16.38
CA GLY A 12 27.08 -23.76 15.23
C GLY A 12 25.67 -23.36 15.68
N ILE A 13 25.15 -22.30 15.05
CA ILE A 13 23.73 -22.00 15.11
C ILE A 13 23.03 -23.17 14.43
N GLY A 14 22.43 -24.04 15.26
CA GLY A 14 21.64 -25.18 14.81
C GLY A 14 20.68 -24.75 13.72
N LYS A 15 20.74 -25.45 12.59
CA LYS A 15 19.95 -25.21 11.38
C LYS A 15 18.46 -25.27 11.72
N VAL A 16 17.88 -24.12 12.07
CA VAL A 16 16.43 -24.02 12.24
C VAL A 16 15.78 -24.21 10.87
N ARG A 17 15.31 -25.44 10.65
CA ARG A 17 14.45 -25.78 9.53
C ARG A 17 13.12 -25.09 9.79
N TRP A 18 12.99 -23.86 9.30
CA TRP A 18 11.68 -23.23 9.11
C TRP A 18 10.89 -24.14 8.18
N GLN A 19 10.00 -24.94 8.77
CA GLN A 19 8.97 -25.63 8.03
C GLN A 19 8.19 -24.56 7.28
N ARG A 20 8.46 -24.45 5.98
CA ARG A 20 7.59 -23.78 5.03
C ARG A 20 6.26 -24.51 5.11
N ARG A 21 5.37 -24.05 5.98
CA ARG A 21 3.94 -24.32 5.89
C ARG A 21 3.51 -23.71 4.57
N GLY A 22 3.58 -24.54 3.53
CA GLY A 22 3.17 -24.21 2.20
C GLY A 22 1.72 -23.74 2.25
N ARG A 23 1.52 -22.45 1.97
CA ARG A 23 0.32 -22.02 1.27
C ARG A 23 0.69 -21.95 -0.20
N ARG A 24 0.74 -23.14 -0.82
CA ARG A 24 0.59 -23.24 -2.27
C ARG A 24 -0.85 -22.87 -2.58
N GLY A 25 -1.02 -21.78 -3.29
CA GLY A 25 -2.27 -21.37 -3.91
C GLY A 25 -2.17 -19.90 -4.29
N GLY A 26 -1.91 -19.51 -5.53
CA GLY A 26 -1.73 -20.24 -6.76
C GLY A 26 -1.61 -19.19 -7.88
N ARG A 27 -0.80 -19.50 -8.90
CA ARG A 27 -0.87 -18.92 -10.24
C ARG A 27 -0.70 -17.39 -10.35
N HIS A 28 0.57 -16.97 -10.32
CA HIS A 28 1.02 -15.92 -11.25
C HIS A 28 1.06 -16.56 -12.65
N GLY A 29 -0.07 -16.50 -13.36
CA GLY A 29 -0.23 -17.04 -14.71
C GLY A 29 -1.18 -16.15 -15.49
N GLY A 30 -0.76 -15.76 -16.69
CA GLY A 30 -1.29 -14.64 -17.48
C GLY A 30 -2.78 -14.69 -17.79
N GLY A 31 -3.38 -13.50 -17.79
CA GLY A 31 -4.73 -13.23 -18.24
C GLY A 31 -5.09 -11.80 -17.89
N GLY A 32 -5.12 -10.90 -18.87
CA GLY A 32 -5.33 -9.45 -18.66
C GLY A 32 -6.56 -9.08 -17.81
N GLY A 33 -7.54 -9.98 -17.68
CA GLY A 33 -8.70 -9.82 -16.79
C GLY A 33 -8.40 -9.83 -15.29
N GLY A 34 -7.38 -10.58 -14.83
CA GLY A 34 -7.04 -10.64 -13.40
C GLY A 34 -6.57 -9.29 -12.85
N SER A 35 -5.81 -8.53 -13.66
CA SER A 35 -5.34 -7.19 -13.30
C SER A 35 -6.49 -6.19 -13.17
N VAL A 36 -7.44 -6.19 -14.12
CA VAL A 36 -8.60 -5.28 -14.11
C VAL A 36 -9.52 -5.59 -12.92
N HIS A 37 -9.81 -6.87 -12.66
CA HIS A 37 -10.61 -7.25 -11.49
C HIS A 37 -9.93 -6.86 -10.17
N MET A 38 -8.60 -6.98 -10.06
CA MET A 38 -7.88 -6.54 -8.86
C MET A 38 -7.92 -5.02 -8.70
N LYS A 39 -7.74 -4.25 -9.78
CA LYS A 39 -7.87 -2.78 -9.78
C LYS A 39 -9.29 -2.36 -9.40
N MET A 40 -10.31 -3.03 -9.95
CA MET A 40 -11.72 -2.80 -9.62
C MET A 40 -11.99 -3.05 -8.13
N ARG A 41 -11.52 -4.17 -7.58
CA ARG A 41 -11.65 -4.48 -6.15
C ARG A 41 -10.93 -3.46 -5.27
N LYS A 42 -9.78 -2.96 -5.71
CA LYS A 42 -9.05 -1.89 -5.01
C LYS A 42 -9.88 -0.60 -5.01
N LEU A 43 -10.44 -0.22 -6.16
CA LEU A 43 -11.30 0.96 -6.28
C LEU A 43 -12.53 0.87 -5.37
N GLN A 44 -13.23 -0.28 -5.33
CA GLN A 44 -14.36 -0.50 -4.43
C GLN A 44 -14.03 -0.32 -2.94
N ARG A 45 -12.77 -0.52 -2.53
CA ARG A 45 -12.33 -0.30 -1.14
C ARG A 45 -11.98 1.16 -0.86
N LEU A 46 -11.49 1.88 -1.86
CA LEU A 46 -11.09 3.28 -1.73
C LEU A 46 -12.29 4.23 -1.73
N ILE A 47 -13.31 3.93 -2.53
CA ILE A 47 -14.48 4.80 -2.66
C ILE A 47 -15.43 4.58 -1.47
N PRO A 48 -15.82 5.64 -0.74
CA PRO A 48 -16.80 5.55 0.33
C PRO A 48 -18.11 4.93 -0.15
N GLY A 49 -18.57 3.86 0.52
CA GLY A 49 -19.75 3.09 0.07
C GLY A 49 -19.60 2.49 -1.33
N GLY A 50 -18.38 2.24 -1.79
CA GLY A 50 -18.06 1.60 -3.08
C GLY A 50 -18.07 0.07 -3.02
N ARG A 51 -18.09 -0.52 -1.82
CA ARG A 51 -18.12 -1.98 -1.64
C ARG A 51 -19.35 -2.56 -2.33
N ARG A 52 -19.14 -3.57 -3.17
CA ARG A 52 -20.20 -4.30 -3.92
C ARG A 52 -20.90 -3.50 -5.01
N LEU A 53 -20.44 -2.28 -5.34
CA LEU A 53 -20.98 -1.55 -6.49
C LEU A 53 -20.57 -2.21 -7.81
N LYS A 54 -21.52 -2.27 -8.76
CA LYS A 54 -21.25 -2.62 -10.17
C LYS A 54 -20.33 -1.56 -10.81
N PRO A 55 -19.53 -1.92 -11.82
CA PRO A 55 -18.58 -1.03 -12.47
C PRO A 55 -19.16 0.35 -12.84
N ASP A 56 -20.32 0.38 -13.50
CA ASP A 56 -20.94 1.61 -13.99
C ASP A 56 -21.23 2.61 -12.85
N ARG A 57 -21.80 2.11 -11.74
CA ARG A 57 -22.09 2.92 -10.55
C ARG A 57 -20.83 3.26 -9.76
N LEU A 58 -19.85 2.35 -9.77
CA LEU A 58 -18.58 2.59 -9.09
C LEU A 58 -17.82 3.74 -9.74
N PHE A 59 -17.80 3.80 -11.07
CA PHE A 59 -17.12 4.88 -11.79
C PHE A 59 -17.83 6.22 -11.61
N LEU A 60 -19.16 6.26 -11.66
CA LEU A 60 -19.91 7.48 -11.36
C LEU A 60 -19.58 8.01 -9.96
N LYS A 61 -19.67 7.13 -8.95
CA LYS A 61 -19.34 7.48 -7.57
C LYS A 61 -17.88 7.86 -7.37
N THR A 62 -16.98 7.29 -8.18
CA THR A 62 -15.55 7.65 -8.19
C THR A 62 -15.38 9.07 -8.70
N ALA A 63 -16.07 9.47 -9.77
CA ALA A 63 -16.01 10.82 -10.29
C ALA A 63 -16.51 11.84 -9.26
N ASP A 64 -17.65 11.57 -8.63
CA ASP A 64 -18.20 12.42 -7.56
C ASP A 64 -17.21 12.58 -6.42
N TYR A 65 -16.60 11.47 -5.97
CA TYR A 65 -15.65 11.49 -4.87
C TYR A 65 -14.36 12.23 -5.21
N ILE A 66 -13.84 12.09 -6.44
CA ILE A 66 -12.68 12.87 -6.91
C ILE A 66 -13.01 14.36 -6.90
N MET A 67 -14.18 14.76 -7.41
CA MET A 67 -14.60 16.16 -7.41
C MET A 67 -14.69 16.70 -5.98
N GLN A 68 -15.31 15.95 -5.07
CA GLN A 68 -15.41 16.35 -3.66
C GLN A 68 -14.04 16.55 -3.01
N LEU A 69 -13.12 15.60 -3.19
CA LEU A 69 -11.76 15.69 -2.64
C LEU A 69 -11.01 16.90 -3.20
N ARG A 70 -11.11 17.17 -4.51
CA ARG A 70 -10.47 18.35 -5.12
C ARG A 70 -11.03 19.64 -4.53
N SER A 71 -12.34 19.75 -4.37
CA SER A 71 -12.98 20.91 -3.74
C SER A 71 -12.52 21.10 -2.29
N GLN A 72 -12.43 20.02 -1.50
CA GLN A 72 -11.93 20.08 -0.12
C GLN A 72 -10.48 20.60 -0.08
N VAL A 73 -9.61 20.11 -0.96
CA VAL A 73 -8.22 20.57 -1.07
C VAL A 73 -8.16 22.04 -1.48
N HIS A 74 -8.95 22.47 -2.46
CA HIS A 74 -8.96 23.87 -2.90
C HIS A 74 -9.42 24.82 -1.78
N VAL A 75 -10.45 24.45 -1.02
CA VAL A 75 -10.90 25.24 0.13
C VAL A 75 -9.81 25.34 1.18
N LEU A 76 -9.19 24.22 1.57
CA LEU A 76 -8.11 24.22 2.56
C LEU A 76 -6.90 25.03 2.09
N GLN A 77 -6.55 24.98 0.80
CA GLN A 77 -5.48 25.79 0.22
C GLN A 77 -5.82 27.29 0.22
N ALA A 78 -7.06 27.65 -0.11
CA ALA A 78 -7.51 29.04 -0.06
C ALA A 78 -7.47 29.58 1.37
N LEU A 79 -7.93 28.79 2.34
CA LEU A 79 -7.88 29.16 3.77
C LEU A 79 -6.43 29.26 4.27
N SER A 80 -5.56 28.29 3.97
CA SER A 80 -4.15 28.35 4.35
C SER A 80 -3.47 29.62 3.81
N LYS A 81 -3.74 30.02 2.56
CA LYS A 81 -3.21 31.28 2.00
C LYS A 81 -3.70 32.52 2.74
N ILE A 82 -4.90 32.50 3.31
CA ILE A 82 -5.43 33.61 4.12
C ILE A 82 -4.76 33.64 5.50
N TYR A 83 -4.49 32.46 6.08
CA TYR A 83 -3.96 32.32 7.43
C TYR A 83 -2.42 32.28 7.52
N ASP A 84 -1.70 32.11 6.41
CA ASP A 84 -0.24 32.23 6.31
C ASP A 84 0.20 33.52 5.57
N PRO A 85 0.02 34.72 6.17
CA PRO A 85 0.54 35.97 5.59
C PRO A 85 2.09 36.03 5.57
N THR A 86 2.77 35.13 6.27
CA THR A 86 4.24 35.12 6.43
C THR A 86 5.00 34.33 5.37
N LEU A 87 4.33 33.51 4.53
CA LEU A 87 4.94 32.82 3.38
C LEU A 87 5.10 33.73 2.14
N SER A 88 4.71 35.01 2.24
CA SER A 88 4.85 36.02 1.19
C SER A 88 6.24 36.67 1.13
N ASN A 89 7.16 36.40 2.06
CA ASN A 89 8.44 37.11 2.19
C ASN A 89 9.69 36.20 2.26
N TYR A 90 9.59 34.93 1.89
CA TYR A 90 10.75 34.04 1.70
C TYR A 90 10.59 33.19 0.43
#